data_AF-A0A7C5XBZ5-F1
#
_entry.id   AF-A0A7C5XBZ5-F1
#
_cell.length_a   1.000
_cell.length_b   1.000
_cell.length_c   1.000
_cell.angle_alpha   90.00
_cell.angle_beta   90.00
_cell.angle_gamma   90.00
#
_symmetry.space_group_name_H-M   'P 1'
#
loop_
_entity.id
_entity.type
_entity.pdbx_description
1 polymer ?
#
loop_
_entity_poly.entity_id
_entity_poly.type
_entity_poly.pdbx_seq_one_letter_code
_entity_poly.pdbx_strand_id
1 'polypeptide(L)'
;MPWFMYRDDLFIPVDIKALTINEAVSAGLTIAKEVLGVVNRYCIWEGSSEVIIEYWRGREAAVKLIYADNPAEALMHFYYVERRRLVRCESVR
;
A
#
# COMPACT_ATOMS: atom_id res chain seq x y z
N MET A 1 14.17 5.82 1.64
CA MET A 1 12.98 6.69 1.63
C MET A 1 12.10 6.31 2.81
N PRO A 2 11.24 7.20 3.32
CA PRO A 2 10.31 6.86 4.40
C PRO A 2 9.15 5.99 3.91
N TRP A 3 8.54 5.27 4.85
CA TRP A 3 7.28 4.57 4.65
C TRP A 3 6.13 5.36 5.30
N PHE A 4 4.98 5.38 4.62
CA PHE A 4 3.76 6.01 5.11
C PHE A 4 2.57 5.07 4.95
N MET A 5 1.70 5.04 5.95
CA MET A 5 0.35 4.54 5.79
C MET A 5 -0.55 5.71 5.34
N TYR A 6 -1.32 5.51 4.28
CA TYR A 6 -2.37 6.43 3.86
C TYR A 6 -3.74 5.87 4.23
N ARG A 7 -4.48 6.66 5.02
CA ARG A 7 -5.84 6.35 5.47
C ARG A 7 -6.55 7.65 5.85
N ASP A 8 -7.85 7.73 5.54
CA ASP A 8 -8.70 8.86 5.93
C ASP A 8 -8.07 10.22 5.53
N ASP A 9 -7.46 10.27 4.35
CA ASP A 9 -6.73 11.42 3.77
C ASP A 9 -5.50 11.89 4.56
N LEU A 10 -4.98 11.06 5.45
CA LEU A 10 -3.78 11.31 6.24
C LEU A 10 -2.62 10.42 5.82
N PHE A 11 -1.43 11.02 5.72
CA PHE A 11 -0.16 10.29 5.61
C PHE A 11 0.45 10.12 7.00
N ILE A 12 0.47 8.90 7.50
CA ILE A 12 0.97 8.55 8.82
C ILE A 12 2.33 7.86 8.65
N PRO A 13 3.43 8.42 9.15
CA PRO A 13 4.73 7.77 9.10
C PRO A 13 4.70 6.43 9.82
N VAL A 14 5.31 5.39 9.23
CA VAL A 14 5.45 4.07 9.84
C VAL A 14 6.89 3.60 9.74
N ASP A 15 7.38 2.92 10.79
CA ASP A 15 8.71 2.33 10.78
C ASP A 15 8.63 0.90 10.22
N ILE A 16 8.96 0.76 8.94
CA ILE A 16 9.05 -0.54 8.25
C ILE A 16 10.46 -0.73 7.73
N LYS A 17 11.05 -1.86 8.11
CA LYS A 17 12.35 -2.32 7.61
C LYS A 17 12.11 -3.46 6.63
N ALA A 18 11.95 -3.11 5.36
CA ALA A 18 11.80 -4.04 4.26
C ALA A 18 12.88 -3.79 3.21
N LEU A 19 13.58 -4.84 2.82
CA LEU A 19 14.57 -4.86 1.74
C LEU A 19 13.95 -5.42 0.45
N THR A 20 12.83 -6.14 0.55
CA THR A 20 12.11 -6.71 -0.58
C THR A 20 10.63 -6.33 -0.58
N ILE A 21 9.99 -6.42 -1.75
CA ILE A 21 8.54 -6.23 -1.87
C ILE A 21 7.77 -7.21 -1.00
N ASN A 22 8.20 -8.47 -0.91
CA ASN A 22 7.51 -9.48 -0.09
C ASN A 22 7.58 -9.17 1.41
N GLU A 23 8.71 -8.63 1.88
CA GLU A 23 8.84 -8.13 3.25
C GLU A 23 7.94 -6.91 3.48
N ALA A 24 7.89 -5.98 2.53
CA ALA A 24 7.00 -4.82 2.61
C ALA A 24 5.52 -5.24 2.64
N VAL A 25 5.13 -6.19 1.79
CA VAL A 25 3.79 -6.79 1.76
C VAL A 25 3.45 -7.39 3.12
N SER A 26 4.35 -8.19 3.69
CA SER A 26 4.14 -8.87 4.97
C SER A 26 4.03 -7.89 6.14
N ALA A 27 4.91 -6.89 6.19
CA ALA A 27 4.88 -5.84 7.21
C ALA A 27 3.61 -5.00 7.11
N GLY A 28 3.28 -4.51 5.91
CA GLY A 28 2.06 -3.74 5.67
C GLY A 28 0.78 -4.53 5.89
N LEU A 29 0.79 -5.85 5.63
CA LEU A 29 -0.36 -6.71 5.89
C LEU A 29 -0.65 -6.82 7.39
N THR A 30 0.40 -6.87 8.23
CA THR A 30 0.26 -6.85 9.69
C THR A 30 -0.43 -5.56 10.14
N ILE A 31 0.10 -4.41 9.72
CA ILE A 31 -0.47 -3.08 10.04
C ILE A 31 -1.91 -2.96 9.51
N ALA A 32 -2.15 -3.39 8.27
CA ALA A 32 -3.48 -3.32 7.66
C ALA A 32 -4.49 -4.19 8.38
N LYS A 33 -4.10 -5.37 8.90
CA LYS A 33 -4.99 -6.22 9.72
C LYS A 33 -5.31 -5.59 11.07
N GLU A 34 -4.37 -4.90 11.71
CA GLU A 34 -4.64 -4.14 12.94
C GLU A 34 -5.66 -3.02 12.70
N VAL A 35 -5.58 -2.37 11.54
CA VAL A 35 -6.44 -1.25 11.17
C VAL A 35 -7.82 -1.69 10.66
N LEU A 36 -7.86 -2.70 9.78
CA LEU A 36 -9.08 -3.13 9.09
C LEU A 36 -9.76 -4.34 9.75
N GLY A 37 -9.07 -5.04 10.65
CA GLY A 37 -9.45 -6.33 11.24
C GLY A 37 -9.17 -7.51 10.33
N VAL A 38 -9.67 -7.46 9.09
CA VAL A 38 -9.46 -8.51 8.06
C VAL A 38 -9.01 -7.86 6.76
N VAL A 39 -8.09 -8.53 6.07
CA VAL A 39 -7.63 -8.16 4.73
C VAL A 39 -7.84 -9.36 3.81
N ASN A 40 -8.55 -9.17 2.69
CA ASN A 40 -8.90 -10.24 1.75
C ASN A 40 -8.03 -10.23 0.49
N ARG A 41 -7.45 -9.08 0.14
CA ARG A 41 -6.57 -8.92 -1.03
C ARG A 41 -5.64 -7.73 -0.83
N TYR A 42 -4.56 -7.71 -1.58
CA TYR A 42 -3.75 -6.51 -1.77
C TYR A 42 -3.47 -6.28 -3.25
N CYS A 43 -3.17 -5.04 -3.62
CA CYS A 43 -2.69 -4.65 -4.93
C CYS A 43 -1.36 -3.90 -4.78
N ILE A 44 -0.39 -4.21 -5.65
CA ILE A 44 0.95 -3.63 -5.62
C ILE A 44 1.20 -2.89 -6.92
N TRP A 45 1.86 -1.76 -6.81
CA TRP A 45 2.57 -1.12 -7.89
C TRP A 45 3.96 -0.71 -7.46
N GLU A 46 4.92 -0.98 -8.35
CA GLU A 46 6.33 -0.65 -8.20
C GLU A 46 6.72 0.29 -9.35
N GLY A 47 7.02 1.54 -9.00
CA GLY A 47 7.59 2.54 -9.88
C GLY A 47 9.12 2.51 -9.81
N SER A 48 9.77 3.48 -10.47
CA SER A 48 11.25 3.55 -10.50
C SER A 48 11.87 3.90 -9.14
N SER A 49 11.15 4.62 -8.28
CA SER A 49 11.61 5.05 -6.96
C SER A 49 10.49 5.06 -5.92
N GLU A 50 9.43 4.29 -6.16
CA GLU A 50 8.28 4.29 -5.26
C GLU A 50 7.57 2.94 -5.28
N VAL A 51 7.00 2.58 -4.14
CA VAL A 51 6.20 1.36 -3.99
C VAL A 51 4.91 1.73 -3.29
N ILE A 52 3.79 1.30 -3.87
CA ILE A 52 2.48 1.42 -3.24
C ILE A 52 1.86 0.04 -3.13
N ILE A 53 1.43 -0.30 -1.91
CA ILE A 53 0.68 -1.52 -1.61
C ILE A 53 -0.65 -1.12 -1.00
N GLU A 54 -1.75 -1.46 -1.67
CA GLU A 54 -3.09 -1.23 -1.16
C GLU A 54 -3.69 -2.51 -0.62
N TYR A 55 -4.09 -2.51 0.65
CA TYR A 55 -4.72 -3.63 1.34
C TYR A 55 -6.22 -3.39 1.49
N TRP A 56 -7.03 -4.39 1.13
CA TRP A 56 -8.48 -4.27 1.09
C TRP A 56 -9.18 -5.19 2.09
N ARG A 57 -10.22 -4.64 2.74
CA ARG A 57 -11.29 -5.42 3.39
C ARG A 57 -12.51 -5.44 2.48
N GLY A 58 -12.76 -6.59 1.85
CA GLY A 58 -13.85 -6.75 0.90
C GLY A 58 -13.83 -5.68 -0.21
N ARG A 59 -14.96 -4.99 -0.40
CA ARG A 59 -15.10 -3.84 -1.32
C ARG A 59 -15.33 -2.51 -0.58
N GLU A 60 -15.20 -2.50 0.73
CA GLU A 60 -15.72 -1.42 1.59
C GLU A 60 -14.63 -0.49 2.11
N ALA A 61 -13.44 -1.02 2.38
CA ALA A 61 -12.37 -0.26 3.01
C ALA A 61 -11.00 -0.70 2.50
N ALA A 62 -10.08 0.26 2.44
CA ALA A 62 -8.70 0.03 2.08
C ALA A 62 -7.76 0.93 2.89
N VAL A 63 -6.53 0.46 3.07
CA VAL A 63 -5.39 1.27 3.51
C VAL A 63 -4.27 1.11 2.50
N LYS A 64 -3.46 2.15 2.31
CA LYS A 64 -2.27 2.05 1.46
C LYS A 64 -1.01 2.16 2.29
N LEU A 65 0.00 1.39 1.92
CA LEU A 65 1.36 1.54 2.38
C LEU A 65 2.18 2.10 1.22
N ILE A 66 2.90 3.20 1.46
CA ILE A 66 3.58 3.99 0.45
C ILE A 66 5.05 4.17 0.85
N TYR A 67 5.96 3.74 -0.01
CA TYR A 67 7.39 4.04 0.07
C TYR A 67 7.73 5.09 -0.98
N ALA A 68 7.98 6.32 -0.55
CA ALA A 68 8.32 7.43 -1.44
C ALA A 68 8.88 8.60 -0.63
N ASP A 69 9.68 9.44 -1.26
CA ASP A 69 10.09 10.73 -0.67
C ASP A 69 8.93 11.74 -0.66
N ASN A 70 8.05 11.68 -1.66
CA ASN A 70 6.82 12.48 -1.76
C ASN A 70 5.59 11.58 -1.87
N PRO A 71 4.93 11.24 -0.73
CA PRO A 71 3.83 10.27 -0.75
C PRO A 71 2.56 10.79 -1.45
N ALA A 72 2.37 12.11 -1.54
CA ALA A 72 1.24 12.70 -2.24
C ALA A 72 1.35 12.54 -3.76
N GLU A 73 2.54 12.78 -4.30
CA GLU A 73 2.84 12.55 -5.72
C GLU A 73 2.77 11.06 -6.09
N ALA A 74 3.34 10.20 -5.23
CA ALA A 74 3.26 8.75 -5.38
C ALA A 74 1.83 8.22 -5.43
N LEU A 75 0.94 8.77 -4.59
CA LEU A 75 -0.48 8.45 -4.60
C LEU A 75 -1.16 8.85 -5.91
N MET A 76 -0.79 10.00 -6.49
CA MET A 76 -1.32 10.43 -7.79
C MET A 76 -0.89 9.50 -8.94
N HIS A 77 0.37 9.04 -8.93
CA HIS A 77 0.85 8.04 -9.88
C HIS A 77 0.10 6.72 -9.73
N PHE A 78 -0.11 6.27 -8.49
CA PHE A 78 -0.89 5.07 -8.20
C PHE A 78 -2.30 5.14 -8.79
N TYR A 79 -3.02 6.24 -8.60
CA TYR A 79 -4.36 6.41 -9.17
C TYR A 79 -4.37 6.38 -10.70
N TYR A 80 -3.34 6.93 -11.34
CA TYR A 80 -3.21 6.87 -12.80
C TYR A 80 -3.03 5.43 -13.30
N VAL A 81 -2.17 4.63 -12.66
CA VAL A 81 -1.93 3.24 -13.06
C VAL A 81 -3.08 2.30 -12.68
N GLU A 82 -3.76 2.56 -11.56
CA GLU A 82 -4.95 1.84 -11.13
C GLU A 82 -6.10 2.01 -12.13
N ARG A 83 -6.36 3.26 -12.58
CA ARG A 83 -7.36 3.54 -13.63
C ARG A 83 -7.06 2.83 -14.94
N ARG A 84 -5.79 2.55 -15.21
CA ARG A 84 -5.32 1.77 -16.37
C ARG A 84 -5.27 0.27 -16.13
N ARG A 85 -5.64 -0.21 -14.94
CA ARG A 85 -5.60 -1.62 -14.53
C ARG A 85 -4.21 -2.25 -14.65
N LEU A 86 -3.17 -1.47 -14.35
CA LEU A 86 -1.77 -1.92 -14.41
C LEU A 86 -1.22 -2.37 -13.06
N VAL A 87 -2.04 -2.30 -12.00
CA VAL A 87 -1.69 -2.80 -10.66
C VAL A 87 -1.80 -4.32 -10.60
N ARG A 88 -0.90 -4.97 -9.87
CA ARG A 88 -0.95 -6.43 -9.66
C ARG A 88 -1.70 -6.71 -8.37
N CYS A 89 -2.76 -7.50 -8.42
CA CYS A 89 -3.57 -7.81 -7.24
C CYS A 89 -3.55 -9.29 -6.91
N GLU A 90 -3.46 -9.59 -5.62
CA GLU A 90 -3.41 -10.95 -5.09
C GLU A 90 -4.38 -11.09 -3.91
N SER A 91 -5.02 -12.25 -3.80
CA SER A 91 -5.86 -12.58 -2.65
C SER A 91 -5.00 -12.99 -1.46
N VAL A 92 -5.34 -12.49 -0.28
CA VAL A 92 -4.74 -12.94 0.98
C VAL A 92 -5.41 -14.23 1.39
N ARG A 93 -4.60 -15.28 1.61
CA ARG A 93 -5.06 -16.57 2.13
C ARG A 93 -5.08 -16.58 3.66
#